data_AF-A0A3M1QKA7-F1
#
_entry.id   AF-A0A3M1QKA7-F1
#
_cell.length_a   1.000
_cell.length_b   1.000
_cell.length_c   1.000
_cell.angle_alpha   90.00
_cell.angle_beta   90.00
_cell.angle_gamma   90.00
#
_symmetry.space_group_name_H-M   'P 1'
#
loop_
_entity.id
_entity.type
_entity.pdbx_description
1 polymer ?
#
loop_
_entity_poly.entity_id
_entity_poly.type
_entity_poly.pdbx_seq_one_letter_code
_entity_poly.pdbx_strand_id
1 'polypeptide(L)'
;MNDHTLPKFAKQRYDKVHQLVSGALSHGDAGGAGYLLSLKMAADNHYRVIFSGAYFNLSDEHPQPTKSQWNNLKKRLKRREPRLFIFKEYGEIECPKKHAVSQKCFYIDIGYFAE
;
A
#
# COMPACT_ATOMS: atom_id res chain seq x y z
N MET A 1 3.20 -25.40 -16.72
CA MET A 1 2.91 -23.96 -16.61
C MET A 1 1.67 -23.83 -15.73
N ASN A 2 1.84 -23.55 -14.44
CA ASN A 2 0.69 -23.37 -13.55
C ASN A 2 0.15 -21.95 -13.78
N ASP A 3 -0.99 -21.89 -14.45
CA ASP A 3 -1.75 -20.68 -14.67
C ASP A 3 -2.33 -20.23 -13.32
N HIS A 4 -1.59 -19.41 -12.58
CA HIS A 4 -2.09 -18.73 -11.40
C HIS A 4 -3.03 -17.62 -11.85
N THR A 5 -4.24 -18.00 -12.27
CA THR A 5 -5.25 -17.05 -12.73
C THR A 5 -5.61 -16.13 -11.55
N LEU A 6 -5.08 -14.91 -11.57
CA LEU A 6 -5.42 -13.90 -10.58
C LEU A 6 -6.94 -13.67 -10.61
N PRO A 7 -7.58 -13.41 -9.46
CA PRO A 7 -8.99 -13.08 -9.45
C PRO A 7 -9.23 -11.84 -10.31
N LYS A 8 -10.33 -11.81 -11.05
CA LYS A 8 -10.75 -10.62 -11.77
C LYS A 8 -11.06 -9.52 -10.75
N PHE A 9 -10.48 -8.33 -10.95
CA PHE A 9 -10.70 -7.21 -10.05
C PHE A 9 -11.73 -6.23 -10.61
N ALA A 10 -12.65 -5.80 -9.74
CA ALA A 10 -13.54 -4.69 -10.02
C ALA A 10 -12.75 -3.38 -10.04
N LYS A 11 -12.92 -2.61 -11.13
CA LYS A 11 -12.41 -1.24 -11.20
C LYS A 11 -13.10 -0.39 -10.14
N GLN A 12 -12.30 0.30 -9.33
CA GLN A 12 -12.80 1.29 -8.37
C GLN A 12 -12.47 2.71 -8.83
N ARG A 13 -13.17 3.69 -8.28
CA ARG A 13 -12.83 5.10 -8.51
C ARG A 13 -11.49 5.40 -7.85
N TYR A 14 -10.55 5.96 -8.61
CA TYR A 14 -9.21 6.29 -8.12
C TYR A 14 -9.24 7.10 -6.83
N ASP A 15 -10.05 8.16 -6.77
CA ASP A 15 -10.16 9.04 -5.58
C ASP A 15 -10.61 8.30 -4.32
N LYS A 16 -11.53 7.34 -4.47
CA LYS A 16 -12.01 6.50 -3.36
C LYS A 16 -10.87 5.62 -2.83
N VAL A 17 -10.14 4.96 -3.73
CA VAL A 17 -8.97 4.14 -3.35
C VAL A 17 -7.90 5.01 -2.71
N HIS A 18 -7.63 6.18 -3.29
CA HIS A 18 -6.67 7.15 -2.79
C HIS A 18 -7.00 7.61 -1.37
N GLN A 19 -8.25 7.99 -1.11
CA GLN A 19 -8.72 8.40 0.22
C GLN A 19 -8.58 7.27 1.23
N LEU A 20 -8.96 6.04 0.85
CA LEU A 20 -8.82 4.85 1.69
C LEU A 20 -7.36 4.62 2.10
N VAL A 21 -6.45 4.56 1.13
CA VAL A 21 -5.04 4.26 1.40
C VAL A 21 -4.35 5.41 2.13
N SER A 22 -4.68 6.66 1.82
CA SER A 22 -4.17 7.83 2.55
C SER A 22 -4.59 7.78 4.02
N GLY A 23 -5.84 7.43 4.30
CA GLY A 23 -6.34 7.24 5.67
C GLY A 23 -5.73 6.04 6.38
N ALA A 24 -5.39 4.97 5.67
CA ALA A 24 -4.68 3.82 6.25
C ALA A 24 -3.21 4.15 6.56
N LEU A 25 -2.58 4.97 5.72
CA LEU A 25 -1.19 5.41 5.80
C LEU A 25 -1.06 6.77 6.51
N SER A 26 -1.81 6.96 7.58
CA SER A 26 -1.72 8.14 8.45
C SER A 26 -1.80 7.69 9.92
N HIS A 27 -0.97 8.28 10.77
CA HIS A 27 -0.91 7.95 12.20
C HIS A 27 -1.87 8.81 13.02
N GLY A 28 -3.13 8.98 12.61
CA GLY A 28 -4.18 9.59 13.44
C GLY A 28 -4.01 11.08 13.79
N ASP A 29 -2.83 11.66 13.60
CA ASP A 29 -2.54 13.05 13.87
C ASP A 29 -3.15 13.90 12.75
N ALA A 30 -4.13 14.73 13.11
CA ALA A 30 -4.99 15.50 12.21
C ALA A 30 -4.26 16.56 11.34
N GLY A 31 -2.92 16.60 11.36
CA GLY A 31 -2.09 17.54 10.58
C GLY A 31 -0.81 16.94 9.99
N GLY A 32 -0.60 15.63 10.11
CA GLY A 32 0.60 14.97 9.58
C GLY A 32 0.53 14.73 8.07
N ALA A 33 1.61 15.03 7.34
CA ALA A 33 1.77 14.64 5.95
C ALA A 33 1.53 13.13 5.78
N GLY A 34 0.58 12.74 4.92
CA GLY A 34 0.30 11.33 4.66
C GLY A 34 1.54 10.61 4.12
N TYR A 35 1.76 9.36 4.52
CA TYR A 35 2.92 8.59 4.06
C TYR A 35 2.76 8.04 2.64
N LEU A 36 1.58 8.22 2.02
CA LEU A 36 1.33 7.83 0.64
C LEU A 36 2.13 8.72 -0.33
N LEU A 37 2.90 8.11 -1.21
CA LEU A 37 3.70 8.81 -2.21
C LEU A 37 3.14 8.65 -3.63
N SER A 38 2.58 7.49 -3.94
CA SER A 38 2.00 7.23 -5.26
C SER A 38 0.96 6.12 -5.17
N LEU A 39 -0.08 6.23 -5.98
CA LEU A 39 -1.04 5.17 -6.24
C LEU A 39 -1.06 4.93 -7.75
N LYS A 40 -0.80 3.70 -8.20
CA LYS A 40 -0.78 3.35 -9.63
C LYS A 40 -1.78 2.24 -9.90
N MET A 41 -2.63 2.42 -10.90
CA MET A 41 -3.54 1.37 -11.36
C MET A 41 -2.83 0.50 -12.40
N ALA A 42 -2.91 -0.81 -12.23
CA ALA A 42 -2.41 -1.78 -13.19
C ALA A 42 -3.46 -2.13 -14.25
N ALA A 43 -3.05 -2.87 -15.29
CA ALA A 43 -3.91 -3.21 -16.43
C ALA A 43 -5.10 -4.13 -16.07
N ASP A 44 -4.97 -4.92 -15.01
CA ASP A 44 -5.99 -5.82 -14.47
C ASP A 44 -6.85 -5.17 -13.37
N ASN A 45 -6.79 -3.83 -13.24
CA ASN A 45 -7.52 -3.02 -12.25
C ASN A 45 -7.09 -3.18 -10.78
N HIS A 46 -5.99 -3.87 -10.46
CA HIS A 46 -5.40 -3.72 -9.13
C HIS A 46 -4.65 -2.39 -9.00
N TYR A 47 -4.35 -2.00 -7.77
CA TYR A 47 -3.62 -0.79 -7.44
C TYR A 47 -2.35 -1.12 -6.68
N ARG A 48 -1.23 -0.57 -7.15
CA ARG A 48 0.01 -0.50 -6.41
C ARG A 48 0.04 0.76 -5.56
N VAL A 49 0.10 0.56 -4.26
CA VAL A 49 0.26 1.63 -3.27
C VAL A 49 1.73 1.75 -2.93
N ILE A 50 2.33 2.92 -3.17
CA ILE A 50 3.73 3.22 -2.83
C ILE A 50 3.74 4.26 -1.73
N PHE A 51 4.48 3.99 -0.65
CA PHE A 51 4.50 4.83 0.54
C PHE A 51 5.89 4.93 1.16
N SER A 52 6.12 6.00 1.94
CA SER A 52 7.39 6.26 2.61
C SER A 52 7.64 5.25 3.73
N GLY A 53 8.88 4.79 3.86
CA GLY A 53 9.35 3.98 4.97
C GLY A 53 9.21 4.64 6.34
N ALA A 54 9.08 5.96 6.39
CA ALA A 54 8.77 6.69 7.61
C ALA A 54 7.45 6.22 8.25
N TYR A 55 6.52 5.64 7.48
CA TYR A 55 5.30 5.02 8.03
C TYR A 55 5.61 3.95 9.09
N PHE A 56 6.69 3.17 8.88
CA PHE A 56 7.07 2.07 9.76
C PHE A 56 7.97 2.51 10.93
N ASN A 57 8.38 3.79 11.00
CA ASN A 57 9.32 4.29 12.00
C ASN A 57 10.60 3.43 12.07
N LEU A 58 11.21 3.17 10.91
CA LEU A 58 12.43 2.35 10.82
C LEU A 58 13.63 3.10 11.44
N SER A 59 14.53 2.36 12.06
CA SER A 59 15.80 2.86 12.61
C SER A 59 16.99 2.18 11.93
N ASP A 60 18.21 2.65 12.20
CA ASP A 60 19.43 2.03 11.65
C ASP A 60 19.60 0.58 12.14
N GLU A 61 19.15 0.27 13.36
CA GLU A 61 19.16 -1.08 13.94
C GLU A 61 18.11 -1.99 13.29
N HIS A 62 17.01 -1.40 12.80
CA HIS A 62 15.89 -2.11 12.18
C HIS A 62 15.51 -1.43 10.85
N PRO A 63 16.37 -1.57 9.82
CA PRO A 63 16.21 -0.84 8.56
C PRO A 63 15.13 -1.44 7.66
N GLN A 64 14.43 -2.48 8.12
CA GLN A 64 13.42 -3.22 7.39
C GLN A 64 12.15 -3.40 8.24
N PRO A 65 10.96 -3.28 7.65
CA PRO A 65 9.73 -3.53 8.38
C PRO A 65 9.56 -5.01 8.70
N THR A 66 9.18 -5.29 9.93
CA THR A 66 8.89 -6.63 10.41
C THR A 66 7.60 -7.18 9.79
N LYS A 67 7.46 -8.51 9.81
CA LYS A 67 6.21 -9.21 9.43
C LYS A 67 5.00 -8.69 10.22
N SER A 68 5.18 -8.34 11.49
CA SER A 68 4.11 -7.79 12.33
C SER A 68 3.64 -6.43 11.84
N GLN A 69 4.57 -5.52 11.50
CA GLN A 69 4.25 -4.21 10.94
C GLN A 69 3.48 -4.33 9.61
N TRP A 70 3.90 -5.23 8.73
CA TRP A 70 3.16 -5.53 7.49
C TRP A 70 1.76 -6.05 7.77
N ASN A 71 1.62 -7.03 8.67
CA ASN A 71 0.32 -7.57 9.05
C ASN A 71 -0.60 -6.51 9.65
N ASN A 72 -0.07 -5.57 10.43
CA ASN A 72 -0.84 -4.47 11.00
C ASN A 72 -1.33 -3.50 9.92
N LEU A 73 -0.51 -3.15 8.94
CA LEU A 73 -0.94 -2.36 7.78
C LEU A 73 -2.05 -3.07 6.99
N LYS A 74 -1.88 -4.36 6.70
CA LYS A 74 -2.89 -5.18 6.01
C LYS A 74 -4.22 -5.21 6.77
N LYS A 75 -4.16 -5.44 8.09
CA LYS A 75 -5.35 -5.39 8.98
C LYS A 75 -5.99 -4.01 8.95
N ARG A 76 -5.21 -2.93 8.97
CA ARG A 76 -5.74 -1.55 8.94
C ARG A 76 -6.48 -1.25 7.64
N LEU A 77 -5.93 -1.67 6.50
CA LEU A 77 -6.60 -1.57 5.19
C LEU A 77 -7.91 -2.37 5.18
N LYS A 78 -7.86 -3.65 5.59
CA LYS A 78 -9.04 -4.53 5.66
C LYS A 78 -10.14 -4.05 6.60
N ARG A 79 -9.79 -3.43 7.72
CA ARG A 79 -10.78 -2.86 8.67
C ARG A 79 -11.52 -1.67 8.07
N ARG A 80 -10.86 -0.89 7.22
CA ARG A 80 -11.48 0.26 6.52
C ARG A 80 -12.31 -0.19 5.32
N GLU A 81 -11.87 -1.23 4.61
CA GLU A 81 -12.57 -1.80 3.46
C GLU A 81 -12.46 -3.35 3.47
N PRO A 82 -13.49 -4.05 3.99
CA PRO A 82 -13.46 -5.51 4.12
C PRO A 82 -13.35 -6.24 2.78
N ARG A 83 -13.88 -5.65 1.69
CA ARG A 83 -13.91 -6.24 0.33
C ARG A 83 -12.56 -6.20 -0.38
N LEU A 84 -11.57 -5.54 0.21
CA LEU A 84 -10.26 -5.30 -0.40
C LEU A 84 -9.42 -6.58 -0.47
N PHE A 85 -9.05 -7.05 -1.65
CA PHE A 85 -8.04 -8.09 -1.79
C PHE A 85 -6.65 -7.49 -1.56
N ILE A 86 -5.81 -8.15 -0.75
CA ILE A 86 -4.44 -7.71 -0.51
C ILE A 86 -3.50 -8.81 -0.99
N PHE A 87 -2.59 -8.46 -1.89
CA PHE A 87 -1.63 -9.41 -2.41
C PHE A 87 -0.67 -9.90 -1.31
N LYS A 88 -0.18 -11.13 -1.49
CA LYS A 88 0.80 -11.70 -0.57
C LYS A 88 2.13 -10.98 -0.70
N GLU A 89 2.51 -10.61 -1.91
CA GLU A 89 3.73 -9.87 -2.22
C GLU A 89 3.62 -8.40 -1.80
N TYR A 90 4.68 -7.94 -1.15
CA TYR A 90 4.92 -6.58 -0.69
C TYR A 90 6.42 -6.46 -0.42
N GLY A 91 6.95 -5.24 -0.41
CA GLY A 91 8.38 -5.07 -0.16
C GLY A 91 8.88 -3.67 -0.44
N GLU A 92 10.19 -3.56 -0.60
CA GLU A 92 10.86 -2.32 -0.97
C GLU A 92 10.71 -2.03 -2.47
N ILE A 93 10.67 -0.75 -2.81
CA ILE A 93 10.69 -0.25 -4.18
C ILE A 93 11.47 1.07 -4.23
N GLU A 94 12.00 1.41 -5.39
CA GLU A 94 12.55 2.75 -5.62
C GLU A 94 11.48 3.82 -5.41
N CYS A 95 11.84 4.89 -4.70
CA CYS A 95 10.95 6.01 -4.51
C CYS A 95 10.64 6.70 -5.83
N PRO A 96 9.39 7.14 -6.06
CA PRO A 96 9.08 7.96 -7.23
C PRO A 96 10.00 9.19 -7.28
N LYS A 97 10.46 9.57 -8.48
CA LYS A 97 11.47 10.64 -8.70
C LYS A 97 11.21 11.95 -7.94
N LYS A 98 9.94 12.28 -7.65
CA LYS A 98 9.53 13.48 -6.90
C LYS A 98 9.79 13.40 -5.38
N HIS A 99 10.13 12.23 -4.85
CA HIS A 99 10.30 11.95 -3.42
C HIS A 99 11.65 11.29 -3.11
N ALA A 100 12.60 11.33 -4.04
CA ALA A 100 13.87 10.59 -4.00
C ALA A 100 14.92 11.16 -3.03
N VAL A 101 14.49 11.79 -1.92
CA VAL A 101 15.41 12.33 -0.92
C VAL A 101 15.55 11.29 0.19
N SER A 102 16.61 10.46 0.07
CA SER A 102 17.18 9.55 1.09
C SER A 102 16.27 8.55 1.83
N GLN A 103 14.97 8.50 1.57
CA GLN A 103 14.04 7.60 2.24
C GLN A 103 13.84 6.31 1.44
N LYS A 104 13.74 5.18 2.14
CA LYS A 104 13.28 3.92 1.55
C LYS A 104 11.79 4.02 1.25
N CYS A 105 11.36 3.46 0.14
CA CYS A 105 9.95 3.34 -0.20
C CYS A 105 9.51 1.88 -0.19
N PHE A 106 8.24 1.69 0.14
CA PHE A 106 7.62 0.38 0.21
C PHE A 106 6.39 0.34 -0.68
N TYR A 107 6.04 -0.85 -1.14
CA TYR A 107 4.82 -1.08 -1.89
C TYR A 107 3.97 -2.18 -1.30
N ILE A 108 2.66 -2.06 -1.54
CA ILE A 108 1.68 -3.12 -1.35
C ILE A 108 0.67 -3.06 -2.49
N ASP A 109 0.34 -4.22 -3.05
CA ASP A 109 -0.66 -4.33 -4.10
C ASP A 109 -2.01 -4.71 -3.51
N ILE A 110 -3.06 -4.01 -3.96
CA ILE A 110 -4.43 -4.17 -3.49
C ILE A 110 -5.39 -4.25 -4.68
N GLY A 111 -6.42 -5.08 -4.56
CA GLY A 111 -7.49 -5.20 -5.54
C GLY A 111 -8.85 -5.18 -4.85
N TYR A 112 -9.90 -5.19 -5.65
CA TYR A 112 -11.27 -5.36 -5.17
C TYR A 112 -11.85 -6.53 -5.92
N PHE A 113 -12.38 -7.53 -5.22
CA PHE A 113 -13.01 -8.66 -5.90
C PHE A 113 -14.10 -8.14 -6.85
N ALA A 114 -14.10 -8.64 -8.09
CA ALA A 114 -15.27 -8.51 -8.95
C ALA A 114 -16.44 -9.24 -8.27
N GLU A 115 -17.54 -8.52 -8.04
CA GLU A 115 -18.82 -9.14 -7.68
C GLU A 115 -19.32 -10.02 -8.84
#